data_AF-A0A3D2X4S8-F1
#
_entry.id   AF-A0A3D2X4S8-F1
#
_cell.length_a   1.000
_cell.length_b   1.000
_cell.length_c   1.000
_cell.angle_alpha   90.00
_cell.angle_beta   90.00
_cell.angle_gamma   90.00
#
_symmetry.space_group_name_H-M   'P 1'
#
loop_
_entity.id
_entity.type
_entity.pdbx_description
1 polymer ?
#
loop_
_entity_poly.entity_id
_entity_poly.type
_entity_poly.pdbx_seq_one_letter_code
_entity_poly.pdbx_strand_id
1 'polypeptide(L)'
;ELLIEDIMKSYSSILNKSLFLMCDYREQSSISIPRIMNEYQILPEQLAILPHSVPFETAIQEGSAINFIYSNYDCDVNHVNYTFMKELKRTTRLILQGAQLKMCTIGGNRNEAKANCYAF
;
A
#
# COMPACT_ATOMS: atom_id res chain seq x y z
N GLU A 1 24.31 -6.44 -5.50
CA GLU A 1 23.02 -6.06 -6.15
C GLU A 1 22.29 -7.25 -6.79
N LEU A 2 22.08 -8.38 -6.08
CA LEU A 2 21.46 -9.59 -6.69
C LEU A 2 20.16 -10.07 -6.02
N LEU A 3 19.61 -9.36 -5.04
CA LEU A 3 18.50 -9.91 -4.25
C LEU A 3 17.14 -9.88 -4.97
N ILE A 4 16.85 -8.83 -5.75
CA ILE A 4 15.50 -8.62 -6.33
C ILE A 4 15.28 -9.56 -7.52
N GLU A 5 16.22 -9.62 -8.47
CA GLU A 5 16.11 -10.49 -9.64
C GLU A 5 15.94 -11.96 -9.23
N ASP A 6 16.72 -12.41 -8.25
CA ASP A 6 16.65 -13.78 -7.72
C ASP A 6 15.29 -14.07 -7.07
N ILE A 7 14.73 -13.13 -6.30
CA ILE A 7 13.39 -13.26 -5.71
C ILE A 7 12.33 -13.31 -6.82
N MET A 8 12.39 -12.40 -7.79
CA MET A 8 11.39 -12.31 -8.84
C MET A 8 11.40 -13.57 -9.73
N LYS A 9 12.58 -14.12 -10.00
CA LYS A 9 12.72 -15.36 -10.75
C LYS A 9 12.26 -16.58 -9.95
N SER A 10 12.69 -16.71 -8.70
CA SER A 10 12.41 -17.86 -7.84
C SER A 10 10.94 -17.97 -7.43
N TYR A 11 10.25 -16.83 -7.35
CA TYR A 11 8.86 -16.77 -6.90
C TYR A 11 7.88 -16.29 -7.98
N SER A 12 8.25 -16.41 -9.26
CA SER A 12 7.44 -15.99 -10.43
C SER A 12 5.96 -16.42 -10.37
N SER A 13 5.67 -17.62 -9.85
CA SER A 13 4.32 -18.15 -9.68
C SER A 13 3.49 -17.52 -8.56
N ILE A 14 4.12 -16.82 -7.63
CA ILE A 14 3.51 -16.10 -6.51
C ILE A 14 3.42 -14.59 -6.81
N LEU A 15 4.28 -14.06 -7.68
CA LEU A 15 4.28 -12.64 -8.04
C LEU A 15 2.93 -12.17 -8.59
N ASN A 16 2.26 -12.99 -9.40
CA ASN A 16 0.93 -12.69 -9.94
C ASN A 16 -0.20 -12.65 -8.89
N LYS A 17 0.06 -13.13 -7.67
CA LYS A 17 -0.84 -13.09 -6.51
C LYS A 17 -0.35 -12.14 -5.43
N SER A 18 0.74 -11.42 -5.70
CA SER A 18 1.39 -10.55 -4.73
C SER A 18 0.95 -9.11 -4.91
N LEU A 19 0.91 -8.39 -3.79
CA LEU A 19 0.89 -6.94 -3.75
C LEU A 19 2.30 -6.48 -3.40
N PHE A 20 2.86 -5.61 -4.22
CA PHE A 20 4.15 -4.96 -4.00
C PHE A 20 3.89 -3.63 -3.29
N LEU A 21 4.60 -3.43 -2.17
CA LEU A 21 4.53 -2.19 -1.41
C LEU A 21 5.90 -1.52 -1.46
N MET A 22 5.93 -0.31 -2.01
CA MET A 22 7.10 0.57 -2.00
C MET A 22 6.90 1.65 -0.95
N CYS A 23 7.60 1.52 0.18
CA CYS A 23 7.59 2.53 1.24
C CYS A 23 8.74 3.51 1.08
N ASP A 24 8.62 4.66 1.75
CA ASP A 24 9.63 5.72 1.78
C ASP A 24 9.99 6.26 0.39
N TYR A 25 9.05 6.24 -0.55
CA TYR A 25 9.33 6.71 -1.90
C TYR A 25 9.51 8.23 -1.91
N ARG A 26 10.64 8.68 -2.44
CA ARG A 26 10.98 10.10 -2.60
C ARG A 26 10.95 10.45 -4.08
N GLU A 27 10.37 11.58 -4.43
CA GLU A 27 10.26 12.00 -5.84
C GLU A 27 11.63 12.19 -6.51
N GLN A 28 12.67 12.53 -5.74
CA GLN A 28 14.05 12.64 -6.22
C GLN A 28 14.78 11.28 -6.33
N SER A 29 14.08 10.15 -6.12
CA SER A 29 14.65 8.84 -6.30
C SER A 29 15.12 8.64 -7.75
N SER A 30 16.31 8.06 -7.92
CA SER A 30 16.81 7.63 -9.23
C SER A 30 15.98 6.49 -9.84
N ILE A 31 15.12 5.87 -9.03
CA ILE A 31 14.29 4.74 -9.41
C ILE A 31 12.90 5.24 -9.81
N SER A 32 12.59 5.15 -11.09
CA SER A 32 11.29 5.54 -11.66
C SER A 32 10.27 4.41 -11.54
N ILE A 33 9.09 4.71 -10.98
CA ILE A 33 7.98 3.76 -10.83
C ILE A 33 7.59 3.11 -12.17
N PRO A 34 7.33 3.86 -13.26
CA PRO A 34 7.08 3.26 -14.57
C PRO A 34 8.18 2.30 -15.04
N ARG A 35 9.44 2.61 -14.73
CA ARG A 35 10.58 1.75 -15.08
C ARG A 35 10.51 0.43 -14.34
N ILE A 36 10.31 0.44 -13.02
CA ILE A 36 10.18 -0.79 -12.20
C ILE A 36 8.99 -1.62 -12.70
N MET A 37 7.84 -0.99 -12.91
CA MET A 37 6.64 -1.70 -13.35
C MET A 37 6.87 -2.42 -14.68
N ASN A 38 7.54 -1.76 -15.63
CA ASN A 38 7.86 -2.37 -16.91
C ASN A 38 8.93 -3.46 -16.80
N GLU A 39 10.00 -3.21 -16.04
CA GLU A 39 11.11 -4.15 -15.86
C GLU A 39 10.63 -5.48 -15.24
N TYR A 40 9.71 -5.41 -14.28
CA TYR A 40 9.22 -6.56 -13.54
C TYR A 40 7.80 -7.00 -13.91
N GLN A 41 7.20 -6.40 -14.94
CA GLN A 41 5.83 -6.68 -15.40
C GLN A 41 4.79 -6.58 -14.26
N ILE A 42 4.97 -5.61 -13.37
CA ILE A 42 4.07 -5.38 -12.22
C ILE A 42 2.88 -4.54 -12.69
N LEU A 43 1.68 -5.06 -12.49
CA LEU A 43 0.45 -4.35 -12.83
C LEU A 43 0.17 -3.19 -11.85
N PRO A 44 -0.45 -2.08 -12.29
CA PRO A 44 -0.77 -0.95 -11.43
C PRO A 44 -1.60 -1.32 -10.18
N GLU A 45 -2.46 -2.33 -10.29
CA GLU A 45 -3.32 -2.82 -9.21
C GLU A 45 -2.53 -3.64 -8.17
N GLN A 46 -1.34 -4.12 -8.55
CA GLN A 46 -0.43 -4.87 -7.70
C GLN A 46 0.65 -3.99 -7.06
N LEU A 47 0.67 -2.68 -7.33
CA LEU A 47 1.67 -1.78 -6.79
C LEU A 47 1.03 -0.71 -5.91
N ALA A 48 1.42 -0.71 -4.63
CA ALA A 48 1.14 0.34 -3.67
C ALA A 48 2.42 1.15 -3.41
N ILE A 49 2.32 2.47 -3.42
CA ILE A 49 3.45 3.37 -3.18
C ILE A 49 3.06 4.27 -2.02
N LEU A 50 3.85 4.22 -0.95
CA LEU A 50 3.70 5.10 0.19
C LEU A 50 4.84 6.14 0.14
N PRO A 51 4.52 7.42 -0.13
CA PRO A 51 5.53 8.45 -0.20
C PRO A 51 6.19 8.67 1.16
N HIS A 52 7.43 9.15 1.15
CA HIS A 52 8.10 9.60 2.35
C HIS A 52 7.30 10.74 3.01
N SER A 53 7.11 10.64 4.33
CA SER A 53 6.41 11.65 5.13
C SER A 53 7.21 11.92 6.39
N VAL A 54 7.89 13.08 6.42
CA VAL A 54 8.62 13.55 7.60
C VAL A 54 7.71 13.60 8.85
N PRO A 55 6.48 14.15 8.78
CA PRO A 55 5.58 14.15 9.94
C PRO A 55 5.23 12.75 10.45
N PHE A 56 5.07 11.78 9.55
CA PHE A 56 4.78 10.39 9.94
C PHE A 56 6.01 9.69 10.52
N GLU A 57 7.20 9.92 9.95
CA GLU A 57 8.45 9.39 10.49
C GLU A 57 8.68 9.88 11.94
N THR A 58 8.49 11.18 12.18
CA THR A 58 8.55 11.75 13.54
C THR A 58 7.53 11.09 14.46
N ALA A 59 6.27 10.92 14.00
CA ALA A 59 5.25 10.26 14.81
C ALA A 59 5.60 8.79 15.14
N ILE A 60 6.26 8.07 14.23
CA ILE A 60 6.78 6.72 14.53
C ILE A 60 7.86 6.79 15.61
N GLN A 61 8.83 7.69 15.47
CA GLN A 61 9.93 7.84 16.43
C GLN A 61 9.44 8.23 17.83
N GLU A 62 8.37 9.02 17.91
CA GLU A 62 7.73 9.43 19.15
C GLU A 62 6.73 8.42 19.71
N GLY A 63 6.46 7.31 19.02
CA GLY A 63 5.45 6.32 19.43
C GLY A 63 4.01 6.81 19.29
N SER A 64 3.76 7.84 18.48
CA SER A 64 2.46 8.49 18.30
C SER A 64 1.83 8.20 16.92
N ALA A 65 2.33 7.22 16.17
CA ALA A 65 1.90 6.89 14.81
C ALA A 65 0.38 6.71 14.65
N ILE A 66 -0.29 6.03 15.59
CA ILE A 66 -1.74 5.85 15.57
C ILE A 66 -2.45 7.20 15.71
N ASN A 67 -2.04 8.05 16.64
CA ASN A 67 -2.60 9.39 16.85
C ASN A 67 -2.39 10.28 15.63
N PHE A 68 -1.23 10.19 14.98
CA PHE A 68 -0.97 10.88 13.72
C PHE A 68 -1.99 10.48 12.65
N ILE A 69 -2.20 9.18 12.45
CA ILE A 69 -3.14 8.66 11.45
C ILE A 69 -4.55 9.15 11.74
N TYR A 70 -5.04 9.02 12.98
CA TYR A 70 -6.37 9.47 13.37
C TYR A 70 -6.56 10.98 13.20
N SER A 71 -5.60 11.79 13.66
CA SER A 71 -5.71 13.25 13.61
C SER A 71 -5.65 13.81 12.19
N ASN A 72 -5.10 13.04 11.24
CA ASN A 72 -4.97 13.44 9.85
C ASN A 72 -5.90 12.66 8.91
N TYR A 73 -6.79 11.82 9.44
CA TYR A 73 -7.56 10.88 8.63
C TYR A 73 -8.34 11.60 7.53
N ASP A 74 -9.10 12.64 7.86
CA ASP A 74 -9.90 13.42 6.91
C ASP A 74 -9.30 14.80 6.63
N CYS A 75 -7.96 14.89 6.59
CA CYS A 75 -7.30 16.13 6.23
C CYS A 75 -7.66 16.60 4.81
N ASP A 76 -7.77 17.92 4.65
CA ASP A 76 -8.13 18.56 3.38
C ASP A 76 -7.07 18.36 2.29
N VAL A 77 -7.47 18.50 1.03
CA VAL A 77 -6.59 18.35 -0.15
C VAL A 77 -5.35 19.26 -0.14
N ASN A 78 -5.44 20.39 0.56
CA ASN A 78 -4.35 21.37 0.69
C ASN A 78 -3.46 21.11 1.92
N HIS A 79 -3.79 20.11 2.74
CA HIS A 79 -3.03 19.78 3.93
C HIS A 79 -1.71 19.08 3.56
N VAL A 80 -0.63 19.38 4.28
CA VAL A 80 0.70 18.79 4.01
C VAL A 80 0.70 17.26 4.06
N ASN A 81 -0.14 16.68 4.92
CA ASN A 81 -0.26 15.22 5.06
C ASN A 81 -1.20 14.57 4.06
N TYR A 82 -1.91 15.35 3.22
CA TYR A 82 -2.96 14.83 2.34
C TYR A 82 -2.46 13.74 1.40
N THR A 83 -1.36 14.00 0.69
CA THR A 83 -0.79 13.04 -0.27
C THR A 83 -0.42 11.72 0.41
N PHE A 84 0.24 11.80 1.57
CA PHE A 84 0.59 10.62 2.36
C PHE A 84 -0.66 9.86 2.82
N MET A 85 -1.65 10.56 3.39
CA MET A 85 -2.87 9.94 3.90
C MET A 85 -3.73 9.33 2.79
N LYS A 86 -3.80 9.98 1.62
CA LYS A 86 -4.47 9.44 0.43
C LYS A 86 -3.83 8.12 -0.01
N GLU A 87 -2.51 8.07 -0.13
CA GLU A 87 -1.81 6.85 -0.55
C GLU A 87 -1.81 5.77 0.54
N LEU A 88 -1.80 6.15 1.83
CA LEU A 88 -1.98 5.21 2.95
C LEU A 88 -3.37 4.55 2.91
N LYS A 89 -4.44 5.34 2.71
CA LYS A 89 -5.80 4.83 2.54
C LYS A 89 -5.90 3.91 1.32
N ARG A 90 -5.31 4.30 0.18
CA ARG A 90 -5.27 3.47 -1.04
C ARG A 90 -4.54 2.15 -0.81
N THR A 91 -3.34 2.20 -0.23
CA THR A 91 -2.51 1.04 0.09
C THR A 91 -3.27 0.06 1.00
N THR A 92 -3.92 0.59 2.04
CA THR A 92 -4.74 -0.21 2.95
C THR A 92 -5.89 -0.90 2.21
N ARG A 93 -6.57 -0.20 1.29
CA ARG A 93 -7.61 -0.80 0.44
C ARG A 93 -7.06 -1.92 -0.44
N LEU A 94 -5.89 -1.75 -1.06
CA LEU A 94 -5.26 -2.78 -1.88
C LEU A 94 -4.89 -4.02 -1.05
N ILE A 95 -4.33 -3.83 0.15
CA ILE A 95 -4.03 -4.92 1.09
C ILE A 95 -5.31 -5.66 1.45
N LEU A 96 -6.37 -4.92 1.83
CA LEU A 96 -7.65 -5.51 2.20
C LEU A 96 -8.30 -6.24 1.03
N GLN A 97 -8.25 -5.71 -0.19
CA GLN A 97 -8.77 -6.38 -1.39
C GLN A 97 -7.97 -7.64 -1.71
N GLY A 98 -6.64 -7.57 -1.67
CA GLY A 98 -5.76 -8.73 -1.86
C GLY A 98 -5.98 -9.81 -0.78
N ALA A 99 -6.28 -9.39 0.45
CA ALA A 99 -6.67 -10.29 1.54
C ALA A 99 -8.10 -10.84 1.39
N GLN A 100 -9.05 -10.04 0.91
CA GLN A 100 -10.45 -10.42 0.70
C GLN A 100 -10.66 -11.33 -0.51
N LEU A 101 -9.78 -11.32 -1.51
CA LEU A 101 -9.71 -12.38 -2.51
C LEU A 101 -9.52 -13.78 -1.87
N LYS A 102 -9.07 -13.85 -0.61
CA LYS A 102 -9.01 -15.10 0.19
C LYS A 102 -10.25 -15.35 1.07
N MET A 103 -11.07 -14.34 1.37
CA MET A 103 -12.28 -14.50 2.20
C MET A 103 -13.55 -14.78 1.36
N CYS A 104 -13.60 -14.33 0.11
CA CYS A 104 -14.75 -14.57 -0.79
C CYS A 104 -14.78 -15.96 -1.45
N THR A 105 -13.82 -16.85 -1.14
CA THR A 105 -13.81 -18.24 -1.65
C THR A 105 -14.32 -19.28 -0.65
N ILE A 106 -14.74 -18.87 0.56
CA ILE A 106 -15.51 -19.73 1.45
C ILE A 106 -16.94 -19.19 1.47
N GLY A 107 -17.86 -19.95 0.88
CA GLY A 107 -19.22 -19.55 0.54
C GLY A 107 -19.92 -18.71 1.62
N GLY A 108 -20.13 -17.44 1.31
CA GLY A 108 -20.90 -16.50 2.12
C GLY A 108 -21.55 -15.48 1.20
N ASN A 109 -22.86 -15.28 1.35
CA ASN A 109 -23.73 -14.52 0.48
C ASN A 109 -23.23 -13.06 0.31
N ARG A 110 -23.32 -12.50 -0.91
CA ARG A 110 -22.78 -11.16 -1.30
C ARG A 110 -23.31 -9.99 -0.47
N ASN A 111 -24.32 -10.21 0.37
CA ASN A 111 -24.97 -9.19 1.19
C ASN A 111 -24.37 -9.03 2.60
N GLU A 112 -23.49 -9.92 3.05
CA GLU A 112 -22.89 -9.83 4.41
C GLU A 112 -21.51 -9.13 4.43
N ALA A 113 -20.80 -9.07 3.29
CA ALA A 113 -19.47 -8.45 3.21
C ALA A 113 -19.49 -6.92 3.42
N LYS A 114 -20.66 -6.27 3.33
CA LYS A 114 -20.78 -4.81 3.53
C LYS A 114 -20.78 -4.38 4.99
N ALA A 115 -21.07 -5.28 5.94
CA ALA A 115 -21.23 -4.90 7.35
C ALA A 115 -19.92 -4.89 8.15
N ASN A 116 -18.87 -5.59 7.70
CA ASN A 116 -17.65 -5.82 8.50
C ASN A 116 -16.38 -5.15 7.99
N CYS A 117 -16.44 -4.33 6.94
CA CYS A 117 -15.24 -3.68 6.36
C CYS A 117 -15.11 -2.18 6.67
N TYR A 118 -16.02 -1.60 7.46
CA TYR A 118 -16.01 -0.17 7.80
C TYR A 118 -16.10 0.12 9.31
N ALA A 119 -15.75 -0.86 10.16
CA ALA A 119 -15.57 -0.64 11.59
C ALA A 119 -14.07 -0.46 11.89
N PHE A 120 -13.51 0.68 11.46
CA PHE A 120 -12.29 1.27 12.00
C PHE A 120 -12.47 2.78 12.07
#